data_AF-A0A963CBV6-F1
#
_entry.id   AF-A0A963CBV6-F1
#
_cell.length_a   1.000
_cell.length_b   1.000
_cell.length_c   1.000
_cell.angle_alpha   90.00
_cell.angle_beta   90.00
_cell.angle_gamma   90.00
#
_symmetry.space_group_name_H-M   'P 1'
#
loop_
_entity.id
_entity.type
_entity.pdbx_description
1 polymer ?
#
loop_
_entity_poly.entity_id
_entity_poly.type
_entity_poly.pdbx_seq_one_letter_code
_entity_poly.pdbx_strand_id
1 'polypeptide(L)' 'MRKGSVGHRLLAVFAFGGLLLNAPLLGIFDRPVTVFGLPLLYVYVFAVWIALIGLIAWIIEGR' A
#
# COMPACT_ATOMS: atom_id res chain seq x y z
N MET A 1 11.41 -28.42 -6.16
CA MET A 1 11.24 -27.04 -6.68
C MET A 1 10.26 -26.26 -5.79
N ARG A 2 10.71 -25.62 -4.70
CA ARG A 2 9.89 -24.66 -3.92
C ARG A 2 10.15 -23.24 -4.44
N LYS A 3 9.68 -22.92 -5.66
CA LYS A 3 9.78 -21.57 -6.25
C LYS A 3 8.42 -20.84 -6.30
N GLY A 4 7.45 -21.26 -5.50
CA GLY A 4 6.10 -20.69 -5.50
C GLY A 4 5.83 -19.56 -4.50
N SER A 5 6.57 -19.43 -3.39
CA SER A 5 6.12 -18.59 -2.26
C SER A 5 6.24 -17.09 -2.49
N VAL A 6 7.28 -16.61 -3.19
CA VAL A 6 7.51 -15.17 -3.36
C VAL A 6 6.53 -14.54 -4.35
N GLY A 7 6.21 -15.24 -5.44
CA GLY A 7 5.20 -14.76 -6.40
C GLY A 7 3.84 -14.58 -5.74
N HIS A 8 3.41 -15.54 -4.91
CA HIS A 8 2.14 -15.44 -4.17
C HIS A 8 2.16 -14.30 -3.14
N ARG A 9 3.29 -14.08 -2.46
CA ARG A 9 3.45 -12.96 -1.52
C ARG A 9 3.36 -11.60 -2.22
N LEU A 10 4.02 -11.44 -3.36
CA LEU A 10 3.95 -10.19 -4.14
C LEU A 10 2.54 -9.97 -4.71
N LEU A 11 1.86 -11.03 -5.16
CA LEU A 11 0.47 -10.96 -5.60
C LEU A 11 -0.46 -10.53 -4.46
N ALA A 12 -0.26 -11.06 -3.25
CA ALA A 12 -1.02 -10.65 -2.06
C ALA A 12 -0.77 -9.19 -1.70
N VAL A 13 0.48 -8.71 -1.76
CA VAL A 13 0.82 -7.30 -1.55
C VAL A 13 0.19 -6.40 -2.61
N PHE A 14 0.21 -6.82 -3.88
CA PHE A 14 -0.46 -6.09 -4.96
C PHE A 14 -1.98 -6.01 -4.75
N ALA A 15 -2.63 -7.13 -4.45
CA ALA A 15 -4.07 -7.17 -4.18
C ALA A 15 -4.44 -6.29 -2.97
N PHE A 16 -3.61 -6.33 -1.91
CA PHE A 16 -3.78 -5.50 -0.72
C PHE A 16 -3.61 -4.01 -1.02
N GLY A 17 -2.58 -3.64 -1.78
CA GLY A 17 -2.36 -2.27 -2.25
C GLY A 17 -3.50 -1.77 -3.14
N GLY A 18 -3.99 -2.61 -4.06
CA GLY A 18 -5.13 -2.30 -4.91
C GLY A 18 -6.43 -2.12 -4.13
N LEU A 19 -6.62 -2.89 -3.05
CA LEU A 19 -7.75 -2.71 -2.14
C LEU A 19 -7.64 -1.35 -1.42
N LEU A 20 -6.52 -1.09 -0.76
CA LEU A 20 -6.29 0.18 -0.03
C LEU A 20 -6.43 1.42 -0.92
N LEU A 21 -6.01 1.34 -2.19
CA LEU A 21 -6.07 2.44 -3.15
C LEU A 21 -7.34 2.44 -4.00
N ASN A 22 -8.38 1.68 -3.64
CA ASN A 22 -9.63 1.69 -4.38
C ASN A 22 -10.45 2.96 -4.12
N ALA A 23 -11.23 3.40 -5.11
CA ALA A 23 -12.03 4.63 -5.00
C ALA A 23 -12.96 4.66 -3.76
N PRO A 24 -13.64 3.57 -3.37
CA PRO A 24 -14.45 3.53 -2.15
C PRO A 24 -13.66 3.83 -0.87
N LEU A 25 -12.48 3.22 -0.66
CA LEU A 25 -11.67 3.46 0.54
C LEU A 25 -11.03 4.85 0.50
N LEU A 26 -10.57 5.30 -0.67
CA LEU A 26 -10.06 6.67 -0.84
C LEU A 26 -11.11 7.71 -0.45
N GLY A 27 -12.38 7.51 -0.84
CA GLY A 27 -13.49 8.39 -0.46
C GLY A 27 -13.72 8.51 1.05
N ILE A 28 -13.31 7.53 1.86
CA ILE A 28 -13.39 7.61 3.33
C ILE A 28 -12.40 8.64 3.89
N PHE A 29 -11.25 8.82 3.22
CA PHE A 29 -10.19 9.74 3.60
C PHE A 29 -10.27 11.10 2.87
N ASP A 30 -11.11 11.20 1.85
CA ASP A 30 -11.42 12.45 1.14
C ASP A 30 -12.35 13.35 1.98
N ARG A 31 -11.82 13.80 3.11
CA ARG A 31 -12.47 14.74 4.02
C ARG A 31 -11.66 16.04 4.03
N PRO A 32 -12.27 17.19 4.36
CA PRO A 32 -11.57 18.46 4.52
C PRO A 32 -10.74 18.50 5.82
N VAL A 33 -9.95 17.46 6.06
CA VAL A 33 -9.02 17.31 7.17
C VAL A 33 -7.61 17.45 6.62
N THR A 34 -6.78 18.22 7.31
CA THR A 34 -5.38 18.41 6.95
C THR A 34 -4.45 17.88 8.05
N VAL A 35 -3.29 17.38 7.62
CA VAL A 35 -2.21 16.87 8.47
C VAL A 35 -0.94 17.59 8.02
N PHE A 36 -0.32 18.36 8.92
CA PHE A 36 0.82 19.24 8.61
C PHE A 36 0.56 20.22 7.44
N GLY A 37 -0.69 20.61 7.22
CA GLY A 37 -1.09 21.48 6.11
C GLY A 37 -1.37 20.76 4.78
N LEU A 38 -1.15 19.44 4.71
CA LEU A 38 -1.51 18.62 3.54
C LEU A 38 -2.89 17.96 3.74
N PRO A 39 -3.72 17.83 2.69
CA PRO A 39 -4.95 17.07 2.77
C PRO A 39 -4.71 15.61 3.19
N LEU A 40 -5.56 15.09 4.09
CA LEU A 40 -5.46 13.74 4.65
C LEU A 40 -5.36 12.66 3.57
N LEU A 41 -6.08 12.83 2.46
CA LEU A 41 -6.06 11.92 1.33
C LEU A 41 -4.65 11.70 0.76
N TYR A 42 -3.87 12.77 0.59
CA TYR A 42 -2.50 12.66 0.09
C TYR A 42 -1.60 11.93 1.09
N VAL A 43 -1.71 12.28 2.37
CA VAL A 43 -0.93 11.61 3.43
C VAL A 43 -1.23 10.12 3.46
N TYR A 44 -2.50 9.72 3.31
CA TYR A 44 -2.91 8.32 3.20
C TYR A 44 -2.29 7.62 1.99
N VAL A 45 -2.38 8.20 0.80
CA VAL A 45 -1.85 7.61 -0.43
C VAL A 45 -0.33 7.41 -0.33
N PHE A 46 0.40 8.41 0.16
CA PHE A 46 1.85 8.31 0.34
C PHE A 46 2.22 7.28 1.43
N ALA A 47 1.46 7.20 2.53
CA ALA A 47 1.69 6.19 3.56
C ALA A 47 1.50 4.77 3.03
N VAL A 48 0.43 4.51 2.28
CA VAL A 48 0.18 3.21 1.63
C VAL A 48 1.32 2.89 0.65
N TRP A 49 1.75 3.86 -0.15
CA TRP A 49 2.83 3.67 -1.11
C TRP A 49 4.16 3.30 -0.45
N ILE A 50 4.55 4.01 0.61
CA ILE A 50 5.76 3.69 1.40
C ILE A 50 5.65 2.29 2.02
N ALA A 51 4.49 1.93 2.57
CA ALA A 51 4.27 0.60 3.14
C ALA A 51 4.40 -0.50 2.09
N LEU A 52 3.87 -0.29 0.87
CA LEU A 52 4.02 -1.24 -0.24
C LEU A 52 5.49 -1.40 -0.65
N ILE A 53 6.23 -0.31 -0.79
CA ILE A 53 7.67 -0.36 -1.10
C ILE A 53 8.43 -1.14 -0.03
N GLY A 54 8.20 -0.84 1.26
CA GLY A 54 8.85 -1.53 2.37
C GLY A 54 8.51 -3.03 2.42
N LEU A 55 7.25 -3.40 2.17
CA LEU A 55 6.82 -4.79 2.09
C LEU A 55 7.48 -5.52 0.92
N ILE A 56 7.52 -4.89 -0.26
CA ILE A 56 8.16 -5.46 -1.45
C ILE A 56 9.66 -5.64 -1.22
N ALA A 57 10.33 -4.61 -0.69
CA ALA A 57 11.75 -4.66 -0.35
C ALA A 57 12.04 -5.79 0.64
N TRP A 58 11.27 -5.90 1.72
CA TRP A 58 11.42 -7.02 2.67
C TRP A 58 11.18 -8.38 2.00
N ILE A 59 10.15 -8.54 1.18
CA ILE A 59 9.88 -9.83 0.51
C ILE A 59 11.01 -10.24 -0.44
N ILE A 60 11.65 -9.27 -1.10
CA ILE A 60 12.73 -9.51 -2.06
C ILE A 60 14.07 -9.74 -1.34
N GLU A 61 14.41 -8.86 -0.39
CA GLU A 61 15.69 -8.81 0.32
C GLU A 61 15.78 -9.82 1.48
N GLY A 62 14.63 -10.17 2.07
CA GLY A 62 14.53 -11.22 3.10
C GLY A 62 14.66 -12.64 2.53
N ARG A 63 15.35 -12.82 1.41
CA ARG A 63 15.56 -14.09 0.71
C ARG A 63 17.04 -14.35 0.47
#